data_AF-A0A072W2R3-F1
#
_entry.id   AF-A0A072W2R3-F1
#
_cell.length_a   1.000
_cell.length_b   1.000
_cell.length_c   1.000
_cell.angle_alpha   90.00
_cell.angle_beta   90.00
_cell.angle_gamma   90.00
#
_symmetry.space_group_name_H-M   'P 1'
#
loop_
_entity.id
_entity.type
_entity.pdbx_description
1 polymer ?
#
loop_
_entity_poly.entity_id
_entity_poly.type
_entity_poly.pdbx_seq_one_letter_code
_entity_poly.pdbx_strand_id
1 'polypeptide(L)'
;MEDVNHLMWMKIMESANFKDFVVGHFISRVHEIMVAGNAYIEGAQVGCLVKGGVQDLDDGDKSSSRQFNNSLARHINVAAPNFTGIGSMLVQAPDQNIRVL
;
A
#
# COMPACT_ATOMS: atom_id res chain seq x y z
N MET A 1 -8.73 41.87 -3.18
CA MET A 1 -7.44 41.27 -3.63
C MET A 1 -6.95 40.26 -2.58
N GLU A 2 -7.85 39.43 -2.04
CA GLU A 2 -7.54 38.28 -1.16
C GLU A 2 -8.22 36.98 -1.65
N ASP A 3 -8.98 37.11 -2.73
CA ASP A 3 -9.96 36.18 -3.24
C ASP A 3 -9.32 35.19 -4.24
N VAL A 4 -8.41 35.69 -5.08
CA VAL A 4 -7.69 34.89 -6.09
C VAL A 4 -6.63 33.96 -5.50
N ASN A 5 -5.95 34.37 -4.42
CA ASN A 5 -4.98 33.52 -3.74
C ASN A 5 -5.68 32.37 -3.01
N HIS A 6 -6.83 32.61 -2.37
CA HIS A 6 -7.62 31.56 -1.72
C HIS A 6 -8.17 30.53 -2.72
N LEU A 7 -8.64 30.98 -3.89
CA LEU A 7 -9.07 30.11 -5.00
C LEU A 7 -7.90 29.30 -5.58
N MET A 8 -6.70 29.89 -5.67
CA MET A 8 -5.49 29.19 -6.13
C MET A 8 -5.02 28.14 -5.12
N TRP A 9 -5.06 28.43 -3.82
CA TRP A 9 -4.74 27.49 -2.75
C TRP A 9 -5.76 26.35 -2.64
N MET A 10 -7.05 26.62 -2.85
CA MET A 10 -8.05 25.55 -2.96
C MET A 10 -7.84 24.67 -4.19
N LYS A 11 -7.47 25.24 -5.34
CA LYS A 11 -7.21 24.49 -6.59
C LYS A 11 -5.93 23.63 -6.53
N ILE A 12 -4.96 24.02 -5.71
CA ILE A 12 -3.76 23.23 -5.38
C ILE A 12 -4.08 22.14 -4.34
N MET A 13 -4.94 22.43 -3.35
CA MET A 13 -5.46 21.42 -2.42
C MET A 13 -6.41 20.40 -3.10
N GLU A 14 -7.06 20.81 -4.19
CA GLU A 14 -7.86 20.01 -5.13
C GLU A 14 -6.98 19.31 -6.20
N SER A 15 -5.70 19.09 -5.92
CA SER A 15 -4.81 18.32 -6.81
C SER A 15 -5.13 16.82 -6.74
N ALA A 16 -6.27 16.44 -7.33
CA ALA A 16 -6.68 15.06 -7.62
C ALA A 16 -5.50 14.20 -8.09
N ASN A 17 -4.59 14.79 -8.87
CA ASN A 17 -3.35 14.17 -9.32
C ASN A 17 -2.51 13.53 -8.21
N PHE A 18 -2.36 14.16 -7.04
CA PHE A 18 -1.58 13.57 -5.94
C PHE A 18 -2.34 12.42 -5.28
N LYS A 19 -3.65 12.59 -5.06
CA LYS A 19 -4.50 11.54 -4.49
C LYS A 19 -4.54 10.32 -5.41
N ASP A 20 -4.75 10.53 -6.71
CA ASP A 20 -4.77 9.48 -7.73
C ASP A 20 -3.39 8.85 -7.91
N PHE A 21 -2.31 9.63 -7.81
CA PHE A 21 -0.94 9.11 -7.79
C PHE A 21 -0.70 8.20 -6.57
N VAL A 22 -1.07 8.63 -5.37
CA VAL A 22 -0.92 7.82 -4.14
C VAL A 22 -1.77 6.56 -4.22
N VAL A 23 -3.02 6.67 -4.68
CA VAL A 23 -3.91 5.52 -4.86
C VAL A 23 -3.36 4.57 -5.92
N GLY A 24 -2.96 5.07 -7.09
CA GLY A 24 -2.37 4.27 -8.17
C GLY A 24 -1.09 3.58 -7.74
N HIS A 25 -0.18 4.29 -7.06
CA HIS A 25 1.05 3.73 -6.52
C HIS A 25 0.74 2.61 -5.51
N PHE A 26 -0.19 2.85 -4.59
CA PHE A 26 -0.55 1.86 -3.58
C PHE A 26 -1.22 0.63 -4.19
N ILE A 27 -2.10 0.79 -5.19
CA ILE A 27 -2.68 -0.32 -5.96
C ILE A 27 -1.60 -1.10 -6.70
N SER A 28 -0.63 -0.42 -7.34
CA SER A 28 0.46 -1.09 -8.06
C SER A 28 1.33 -1.97 -7.16
N ARG A 29 1.40 -1.63 -5.86
CA ARG A 29 2.20 -2.33 -4.85
C ARG A 29 1.38 -3.24 -3.95
N VAL A 30 0.05 -3.24 -4.07
CA VAL A 30 -0.84 -3.91 -3.12
C VAL A 30 -0.55 -5.41 -3.03
N HIS A 31 -0.25 -6.04 -4.16
CA HIS A 31 0.11 -7.46 -4.21
C HIS A 31 1.42 -7.73 -3.47
N GLU A 32 2.46 -6.92 -3.71
CA GLU A 32 3.75 -7.05 -3.02
C GLU A 32 3.62 -6.82 -1.51
N ILE A 33 2.82 -5.84 -1.09
CA ILE A 33 2.54 -5.54 0.32
C ILE A 33 1.81 -6.70 0.99
N MET A 34 0.82 -7.30 0.32
CA MET A 34 0.06 -8.44 0.86
C MET A 34 0.92 -9.69 0.98
N VAL A 35 1.75 -9.98 -0.03
CA VAL A 35 2.68 -11.12 0.00
C VAL A 35 3.69 -10.97 1.14
N ALA A 36 4.28 -9.80 1.30
CA ALA A 36 5.20 -9.53 2.42
C ALA A 36 4.49 -9.62 3.78
N GLY A 37 3.27 -9.08 3.88
CA GLY A 37 2.47 -9.13 5.10
C GLY A 37 2.12 -10.55 5.53
N ASN A 38 1.72 -11.40 4.57
CA ASN A 38 1.45 -12.81 4.84
C ASN A 38 2.72 -13.57 5.25
N ALA A 39 3.85 -13.33 4.58
CA ALA A 39 5.12 -13.93 4.98
C ALA A 39 5.48 -13.59 6.43
N TYR A 40 5.27 -12.35 6.88
CA TYR A 40 5.50 -11.97 8.28
C TYR A 40 4.53 -12.67 9.25
N ILE A 41 3.26 -12.84 8.89
CA ILE A 41 2.29 -13.60 9.70
C ILE A 41 2.72 -15.07 9.83
N GLU A 42 3.27 -15.64 8.76
CA GLU A 42 3.80 -17.02 8.70
C GLU A 42 5.16 -17.18 9.40
N GLY A 43 5.71 -16.09 9.97
CA GLY A 43 6.91 -16.12 10.79
C GLY A 43 8.19 -15.68 10.08
N ALA A 44 8.09 -15.13 8.85
CA ALA A 44 9.23 -14.48 8.24
C ALA A 44 9.70 -13.28 9.08
N GLN A 45 11.02 -13.08 9.13
CA GLN A 45 11.61 -12.01 9.90
C GLN A 45 11.28 -10.63 9.31
N VAL A 46 10.85 -9.71 10.18
CA VAL A 46 10.54 -8.32 9.79
C VAL A 46 11.83 -7.60 9.43
N GLY A 47 11.83 -6.91 8.28
CA GLY A 47 13.01 -6.23 7.75
C GLY A 47 13.90 -7.10 6.87
N CYS A 48 13.52 -8.37 6.64
CA CYS A 48 14.20 -9.24 5.70
C CYS A 48 13.81 -8.87 4.26
N LEU A 49 14.80 -8.61 3.39
CA LEU A 49 14.56 -8.16 2.03
C LEU A 49 14.05 -9.32 1.16
N VAL A 50 12.78 -9.26 0.74
CA VAL A 50 12.18 -10.27 -0.16
C VAL A 50 12.86 -10.28 -1.55
N LYS A 51 13.65 -9.25 -1.89
CA LYS A 51 14.47 -9.14 -3.11
C LYS A 51 15.98 -9.25 -2.82
N GLY A 52 16.44 -10.43 -2.41
CA GLY A 52 17.79 -10.95 -2.74
C GLY A 52 19.03 -10.21 -2.24
N GLY A 53 18.92 -9.25 -1.33
CA GLY A 53 20.06 -8.61 -0.69
C GLY A 53 20.47 -9.37 0.56
N VAL A 54 21.75 -9.74 0.66
CA VAL A 54 22.31 -10.37 1.87
C VAL A 54 22.25 -9.34 3.01
N GLN A 55 21.22 -9.44 3.85
CA GLN A 55 21.20 -8.81 5.16
C GLN A 55 21.66 -9.90 6.14
N ASP A 56 22.82 -9.70 6.74
CA ASP A 56 23.39 -10.60 7.75
C ASP A 56 22.51 -10.49 9.01
N LEU A 57 21.49 -11.35 9.11
CA LEU A 57 20.50 -11.33 10.18
C LEU A 57 20.94 -12.34 11.25
N ASP A 58 21.66 -11.82 12.24
CA ASP A 58 22.08 -12.50 13.47
C ASP A 58 21.01 -13.48 14.01
N ASP A 59 21.40 -14.75 14.15
CA ASP A 59 20.65 -15.99 14.44
C ASP A 59 19.90 -16.04 15.79
N GLY A 60 19.92 -14.95 16.57
CA GLY A 60 19.32 -14.89 17.90
C GLY A 60 17.82 -14.61 17.89
N ASP A 61 16.98 -15.62 17.62
CA ASP A 61 15.53 -15.65 17.90
C ASP A 61 14.75 -14.35 17.57
N LYS A 62 14.74 -13.94 16.28
CA LYS A 62 14.10 -12.70 15.80
C LYS A 62 12.88 -12.93 14.94
N SER A 63 12.07 -13.94 15.25
CA SER A 63 10.71 -13.98 14.69
C SER A 63 9.93 -12.75 15.19
N SER A 64 9.03 -12.23 14.35
CA SER A 64 8.12 -11.17 14.77
C SER A 64 7.33 -11.60 16.01
N SER A 65 7.10 -10.67 16.95
CA SER A 65 6.36 -11.00 18.17
C SER A 65 4.95 -11.48 17.83
N ARG A 66 4.38 -12.41 18.61
CA ARG A 66 2.98 -12.86 18.42
C ARG A 66 2.00 -11.68 18.40
N GLN A 67 2.26 -10.65 19.19
CA GLN A 67 1.45 -9.43 19.21
C GLN A 67 1.54 -8.67 17.89
N PHE A 68 2.74 -8.56 17.30
CA PHE A 68 2.93 -7.99 15.98
C PHE A 68 2.16 -8.80 14.92
N ASN A 69 2.32 -10.13 14.88
CA ASN A 69 1.62 -10.98 13.90
C ASN A 69 0.10 -10.89 14.02
N ASN A 70 -0.43 -10.92 15.24
CA ASN A 70 -1.87 -10.77 15.48
C ASN A 70 -2.39 -9.38 15.06
N SER A 71 -1.60 -8.33 15.28
CA SER A 71 -1.93 -6.98 14.83
C SER A 71 -1.92 -6.91 13.30
N LEU A 72 -0.86 -7.41 12.67
CA LEU A 72 -0.70 -7.41 11.22
C LEU A 72 -1.82 -8.20 10.52
N ALA A 73 -2.16 -9.39 11.04
CA ALA A 73 -3.27 -10.19 10.54
C ALA A 73 -4.60 -9.43 10.59
N ARG A 74 -4.88 -8.68 11.67
CA ARG A 74 -6.07 -7.83 11.75
C ARG A 74 -6.08 -6.75 10.66
N HIS A 75 -4.95 -6.09 10.42
CA HIS A 75 -4.84 -5.06 9.40
C HIS A 75 -4.99 -5.62 7.99
N ILE A 76 -4.35 -6.76 7.68
CA ILE A 76 -4.47 -7.43 6.38
C ILE A 76 -5.91 -7.87 6.11
N ASN A 77 -6.60 -8.44 7.11
CA ASN A 77 -8.00 -8.84 6.98
C ASN A 77 -8.95 -7.67 6.70
N VAL A 78 -8.63 -6.46 7.17
CA VAL A 78 -9.39 -5.25 6.83
C VAL A 78 -8.98 -4.72 5.45
N ALA A 79 -7.69 -4.79 5.11
CA ALA A 79 -7.17 -4.19 3.89
C ALA A 79 -7.49 -5.00 2.62
N ALA A 80 -7.41 -6.34 2.69
CA ALA A 80 -7.69 -7.24 1.56
C ALA A 80 -9.07 -7.05 0.88
N PRO A 81 -10.20 -6.99 1.61
CA PRO A 81 -11.50 -6.78 0.98
C PRO A 81 -11.63 -5.38 0.36
N ASN A 82 -11.03 -4.36 0.99
CA ASN A 82 -11.04 -2.99 0.45
C ASN A 82 -10.29 -2.90 -0.87
N PHE A 83 -9.14 -3.57 -0.98
CA PHE A 83 -8.38 -3.60 -2.24
C PHE A 83 -9.06 -4.41 -3.33
N THR A 84 -9.70 -5.52 -2.97
CA THR A 84 -10.50 -6.30 -3.92
C THR A 84 -11.66 -5.47 -4.47
N GLY A 85 -12.35 -4.71 -3.59
CA GLY A 85 -13.39 -3.77 -3.99
C GLY A 85 -12.89 -2.71 -4.96
N ILE A 86 -11.79 -2.01 -4.62
CA ILE A 86 -11.18 -0.99 -5.49
C ILE A 86 -10.74 -1.59 -6.83
N GLY A 87 -10.08 -2.74 -6.83
CA GLY A 87 -9.66 -3.44 -8.04
C GLY A 87 -10.85 -3.79 -8.95
N SER A 88 -11.93 -4.33 -8.38
CA SER A 88 -13.15 -4.66 -9.12
C SER A 88 -13.84 -3.44 -9.72
N MET A 89 -13.88 -2.31 -9.00
CA MET A 89 -14.46 -1.05 -9.48
C MET A 89 -13.67 -0.46 -10.65
N LEU A 90 -12.34 -0.58 -10.63
CA LEU A 90 -11.47 -0.13 -11.73
C LEU A 90 -11.59 -1.02 -12.97
N VAL A 91 -11.77 -2.33 -12.81
CA VAL A 91 -11.98 -3.27 -13.93
C VAL A 91 -13.35 -3.06 -14.59
N GLN A 92 -14.35 -2.60 -13.84
CA GLN A 92 -15.70 -2.35 -14.34
C GLN A 92 -15.92 -0.93 -14.88
N ALA A 93 -14.97 -0.01 -14.70
CA ALA A 93 -15.04 1.32 -15.30
C ALA A 93 -14.84 1.18 -16.83
N PRO A 94 -15.87 1.44 -17.67
CA PRO A 94 -15.71 1.38 -19.11
C PRO A 94 -14.84 2.57 -19.55
N ASP A 95 -13.65 2.25 -20.03
CA ASP A 95 -12.78 3.08 -20.87
C ASP A 95 -12.66 4.56 -20.44
N GLN A 96 -11.60 4.90 -19.73
CA GLN A 96 -10.66 5.92 -20.19
C GLN A 96 -9.26 5.62 -19.61
N ASN A 97 -8.41 5.03 -20.45
CA ASN A 97 -6.97 5.33 -20.47
C ASN A 97 -6.09 4.91 -19.25
N ILE A 98 -6.15 3.63 -18.84
CA ILE A 98 -5.04 3.05 -18.04
C ILE A 98 -3.88 2.75 -18.99
N ARG A 99 -3.08 3.79 -19.27
CA ARG A 99 -1.72 3.61 -19.78
C ARG A 99 -0.88 3.04 -18.65
N VAL A 100 -0.44 1.80 -18.88
CA VAL A 100 0.62 1.13 -18.13
C VAL A 100 1.81 2.10 -17.99
N LEU A 101 2.10 2.51 -16.76
CA LEU A 101 3.38 3.09 -16.34
C LEU A 101 3.85 2.29 -15.13
#